data_AF-A0A498G3P0-F1
#
_entry.id   AF-A0A498G3P0-F1
#
_cell.length_a   1.000
_cell.length_b   1.000
_cell.length_c   1.000
_cell.angle_alpha   90.00
_cell.angle_beta   90.00
_cell.angle_gamma   90.00
#
_symmetry.space_group_name_H-M   'P 1'
#
loop_
_entity.id
_entity.type
_entity.pdbx_description
1 polymer ?
#
loop_
_entity_poly.entity_id
_entity_poly.type
_entity_poly.pdbx_seq_one_letter_code
_entity_poly.pdbx_strand_id
1 'polypeptide(L)'
;MTGLYLAILSVAGLFVALLVFGAVCYDTGRRGFSSARRLLLATGFGTSCFGGFLVPYVYEDQLQYTYFQLLKPRPIAISPYEWVTVSIATGLLISVIVGGFYVAGTRYATPQMT
;
A
#
# COMPACT_ATOMS: atom_id res chain seq x y z
N MET A 1 -12.79 -10.22 17.01
CA MET A 1 -11.66 -10.48 16.09
C MET A 1 -11.09 -9.19 15.45
N THR A 2 -11.71 -8.03 15.65
CA THR A 2 -11.34 -6.74 15.05
C THR A 2 -9.99 -6.17 15.52
N GLY A 3 -9.66 -6.26 16.81
CA GLY A 3 -8.43 -5.68 17.36
C GLY A 3 -7.14 -6.32 16.86
N LEU A 4 -7.06 -7.66 16.90
CA LEU A 4 -5.90 -8.41 16.40
C LEU A 4 -5.75 -8.25 14.88
N TYR A 5 -6.85 -8.27 14.14
CA TYR A 5 -6.87 -8.07 12.70
C TYR A 5 -6.32 -6.68 12.31
N LEU A 6 -6.82 -5.63 12.95
CA LEU A 6 -6.33 -4.26 12.73
C LEU A 6 -4.85 -4.13 13.08
N ALA A 7 -4.38 -4.77 14.16
CA ALA A 7 -2.98 -4.76 14.54
C ALA A 7 -2.10 -5.42 13.47
N ILE A 8 -2.51 -6.58 12.94
CA ILE A 8 -1.78 -7.28 11.86
C ILE A 8 -1.67 -6.39 10.61
N LEU A 9 -2.79 -5.79 10.18
CA LEU A 9 -2.80 -4.91 9.01
C LEU A 9 -1.95 -3.65 9.23
N SER A 10 -2.02 -3.06 10.43
CA SER A 10 -1.22 -1.89 10.78
C SER A 10 0.27 -2.20 10.78
N VAL A 11 0.68 -3.32 11.38
CA VAL A 11 2.10 -3.73 11.41
C VAL A 11 2.60 -4.05 10.00
N ALA A 12 1.83 -4.80 9.21
CA ALA A 12 2.19 -5.12 7.83
C ALA A 12 2.30 -3.85 6.97
N GLY A 13 1.30 -2.96 7.07
CA GLY A 13 1.29 -1.69 6.37
C GLY A 13 2.46 -0.80 6.76
N LEU A 14 2.81 -0.73 8.05
CA LEU A 14 3.93 0.09 8.53
C LEU A 14 5.28 -0.43 8.02
N PHE A 15 5.44 -1.76 7.99
CA PHE A 15 6.64 -2.38 7.44
C PHE A 15 6.80 -2.04 5.94
N VAL A 16 5.73 -2.16 5.15
CA VAL A 16 5.75 -1.80 3.73
C VAL A 16 5.97 -0.30 3.54
N ALA A 17 5.33 0.55 4.35
CA ALA A 17 5.49 2.00 4.28
C ALA A 17 6.94 2.43 4.55
N LEU A 18 7.62 1.82 5.51
CA LEU A 18 9.04 2.08 5.80
C LEU A 18 9.94 1.67 4.62
N LEU A 19 9.68 0.51 4.02
CA LEU A 19 10.42 0.06 2.83
C LEU A 19 10.24 1.02 1.66
N VAL A 20 8.99 1.44 1.39
CA VAL A 20 8.67 2.39 0.32
C VAL A 20 9.28 3.76 0.60
N PHE A 21 9.19 4.25 1.84
CA PHE A 21 9.81 5.51 2.25
C PHE A 21 11.33 5.49 2.01
N GLY A 22 12.00 4.43 2.44
CA GLY A 22 13.43 4.24 2.23
C GLY A 22 13.80 4.19 0.74
N ALA A 23 13.04 3.43 -0.06
CA ALA A 23 13.24 3.31 -1.49
C ALA A 23 13.08 4.65 -2.22
N VAL A 24 12.04 5.41 -1.90
CA VAL A 24 11.78 6.75 -2.49
C VAL A 24 12.85 7.74 -2.04
N CYS A 25 13.23 7.76 -0.76
CA CYS A 25 14.31 8.60 -0.25
C CYS A 25 15.65 8.31 -0.95
N TYR A 26 15.96 7.04 -1.18
CA TYR A 26 17.17 6.60 -1.86
C TYR A 26 17.15 6.99 -3.35
N ASP A 27 16.08 6.65 -4.08
CA ASP A 27 15.92 6.95 -5.51
C ASP A 27 15.94 8.46 -5.76
N THR A 28 15.20 9.24 -4.97
CA THR A 28 15.18 10.69 -5.12
C THR A 28 16.50 11.36 -4.72
N GLY A 29 17.24 10.80 -3.76
CA GLY A 29 18.59 11.24 -3.42
C GLY A 29 19.58 11.00 -4.55
N ARG A 30 19.51 9.82 -5.17
CA ARG A 30 20.31 9.49 -6.36
C ARG A 30 20.01 10.44 -7.54
N ARG A 31 18.77 10.94 -7.66
CA ARG A 31 18.34 11.86 -8.72
C ARG A 31 18.57 13.35 -8.40
N GLY A 32 19.15 13.68 -7.25
CA GLY A 32 19.49 15.06 -6.89
C GLY A 32 18.30 15.95 -6.54
N PHE A 33 17.15 15.40 -6.15
CA PHE A 33 16.01 16.22 -5.71
C PHE A 33 16.32 16.96 -4.39
N SER A 34 15.71 18.13 -4.20
CA SER A 34 15.81 18.89 -2.94
C SER A 34 15.24 18.12 -1.75
N SER A 35 15.83 18.29 -0.56
CA SER A 35 15.43 17.57 0.66
C SER A 35 13.93 17.68 0.96
N ALA A 36 13.33 18.85 0.73
CA ALA A 36 11.89 19.06 0.93
C ALA A 36 11.05 18.20 -0.03
N ARG A 37 11.41 18.14 -1.32
CA ARG A 37 10.69 17.34 -2.32
C ARG A 37 10.88 15.84 -2.08
N ARG A 38 12.08 15.43 -1.67
CA ARG A 38 12.38 14.05 -1.26
C ARG A 38 11.49 13.61 -0.11
N LEU A 39 11.40 14.43 0.95
CA LEU A 39 10.59 14.15 2.11
C LEU A 39 9.10 14.07 1.74
N LEU A 40 8.59 15.04 0.96
CA LEU A 40 7.19 15.06 0.51
C LEU A 40 6.80 13.81 -0.29
N LEU A 41 7.65 13.38 -1.22
CA LEU A 41 7.40 12.16 -1.99
C LEU A 41 7.48 10.93 -1.10
N ALA A 42 8.54 10.80 -0.30
CA ALA A 42 8.73 9.62 0.54
C ALA A 42 7.61 9.46 1.58
N THR A 43 7.20 10.54 2.24
CA THR A 43 6.06 10.51 3.17
C THR A 43 4.76 10.26 2.43
N GLY A 44 4.49 10.97 1.32
CA GLY A 44 3.23 10.81 0.57
C GLY A 44 3.02 9.39 0.05
N PHE A 45 4.05 8.78 -0.56
CA PHE A 45 3.97 7.41 -1.06
C PHE A 45 3.98 6.39 0.09
N GLY A 46 4.78 6.60 1.14
CA GLY A 46 4.79 5.75 2.33
C GLY A 46 3.44 5.71 3.04
N THR A 47 2.82 6.87 3.30
CA THR A 47 1.50 6.95 3.95
C THR A 47 0.39 6.41 3.05
N SER A 48 0.48 6.59 1.74
CA SER A 48 -0.47 6.00 0.79
C SER A 48 -0.43 4.47 0.81
N CYS A 49 0.77 3.87 0.86
CA CYS A 49 0.93 2.43 1.02
C CYS A 49 0.37 1.95 2.37
N PHE A 50 0.67 2.65 3.48
CA PHE A 50 0.09 2.33 4.78
C PHE A 50 -1.44 2.38 4.76
N GLY A 51 -2.02 3.43 4.19
CA GLY A 51 -3.46 3.58 4.02
C GLY A 51 -4.07 2.45 3.19
N GLY A 52 -3.37 1.97 2.16
CA GLY A 52 -3.77 0.81 1.36
C GLY A 52 -3.98 -0.47 2.18
N PHE A 53 -3.20 -0.67 3.25
CA PHE A 53 -3.39 -1.81 4.16
C PHE A 53 -4.59 -1.64 5.10
N LEU A 54 -5.09 -0.42 5.29
CA LEU A 54 -6.29 -0.15 6.08
C LEU A 54 -7.58 -0.22 5.23
N VAL A 55 -7.48 -0.15 3.90
CA VAL A 55 -8.63 -0.27 2.99
C VAL A 55 -9.46 -1.54 3.27
N PRO A 56 -8.88 -2.74 3.44
CA PRO A 56 -9.65 -3.95 3.75
C PRO A 56 -10.35 -3.95 5.09
N TYR A 57 -9.90 -3.12 6.02
CA TYR A 57 -10.56 -2.94 7.31
C TYR A 57 -11.77 -2.00 7.18
N VAL A 58 -11.64 -0.92 6.40
CA VAL A 58 -12.71 0.08 6.22
C VAL A 58 -13.80 -0.41 5.27
N TYR A 59 -13.43 -1.15 4.23
CA TYR A 59 -14.32 -1.62 3.16
C TYR A 59 -14.49 -3.15 3.20
N GLU A 60 -14.53 -3.72 4.40
CA GLU A 60 -14.62 -5.16 4.62
C GLU A 60 -15.79 -5.78 3.86
N ASP A 61 -16.99 -5.21 3.95
CA ASP A 61 -18.19 -5.71 3.28
C ASP A 61 -18.06 -5.73 1.75
N GLN A 62 -17.53 -4.67 1.15
CA GLN A 62 -17.34 -4.56 -0.29
C GLN A 62 -16.28 -5.53 -0.79
N LEU A 63 -15.20 -5.72 -0.02
CA LEU A 63 -14.15 -6.69 -0.35
C LEU A 63 -14.65 -8.12 -0.22
N GLN A 64 -15.44 -8.44 0.82
CA GLN A 64 -16.06 -9.75 0.96
C GLN A 64 -17.00 -10.01 -0.22
N TYR A 65 -17.88 -9.06 -0.55
CA TYR A 65 -18.78 -9.17 -1.71
C TYR A 65 -18.01 -9.43 -2.99
N THR A 66 -16.96 -8.65 -3.25
CA THR A 66 -16.13 -8.78 -4.47
C THR A 66 -15.42 -10.13 -4.50
N TYR A 67 -14.85 -10.56 -3.37
CA TYR A 67 -14.14 -11.84 -3.25
C TYR A 67 -15.09 -13.02 -3.50
N PHE A 68 -16.27 -13.01 -2.88
CA PHE A 68 -17.26 -14.07 -3.07
C PHE A 68 -17.87 -14.07 -4.47
N GLN A 69 -18.13 -12.92 -5.08
CA GLN A 69 -18.73 -12.89 -6.41
C GLN A 69 -17.74 -13.23 -7.53
N LEU A 70 -16.50 -12.74 -7.44
CA LEU A 70 -15.55 -12.82 -8.55
C LEU A 70 -14.52 -13.94 -8.38
N LEU A 71 -13.98 -14.13 -7.17
CA LEU A 71 -12.86 -15.04 -6.93
C LEU A 71 -13.31 -16.41 -6.42
N LYS A 72 -14.28 -16.45 -5.51
CA LYS A 72 -14.76 -17.69 -4.88
C LYS A 72 -16.29 -17.74 -4.82
N PRO A 73 -16.98 -17.96 -5.97
CA PRO A 73 -18.44 -18.02 -6.07
C PRO A 73 -19.08 -19.25 -5.40
N ARG A 74 -18.30 -20.08 -4.70
CA ARG A 74 -18.81 -21.23 -3.94
C ARG A 74 -18.89 -20.85 -2.46
N PRO A 75 -20.04 -21.04 -1.79
CA PRO A 75 -20.24 -20.68 -0.40
C PRO A 75 -19.52 -21.69 0.51
N ILE A 76 -18.21 -21.54 0.61
CA ILE A 76 -17.38 -22.25 1.58
C ILE A 76 -17.06 -21.23 2.67
N ALA A 77 -17.29 -21.59 3.94
CA ALA A 77 -16.95 -20.75 5.07
C ALA A 77 -15.48 -20.28 4.96
N ILE A 78 -15.27 -18.96 4.97
CA ILE A 78 -13.93 -18.38 4.96
C ILE A 78 -13.31 -18.58 6.34
N SER A 79 -12.10 -19.11 6.38
CA SER A 79 -11.34 -19.17 7.63
C SER A 79 -10.80 -17.78 8.01
N PRO A 80 -10.66 -17.44 9.30
CA PRO A 80 -10.10 -16.15 9.70
C PRO A 80 -8.71 -15.86 9.10
N TYR A 81 -7.90 -16.90 8.88
CA TYR A 81 -6.57 -16.79 8.27
C TYR A 81 -6.61 -16.50 6.76
N GLU A 82 -7.60 -17.07 6.06
CA GLU A 82 -7.83 -16.80 4.65
C GLU A 82 -8.21 -15.32 4.46
N TRP A 83 -9.07 -14.77 5.33
CA TRP A 83 -9.44 -13.36 5.29
C TRP A 83 -8.25 -12.43 5.53
N VAL A 84 -7.42 -12.70 6.54
CA VAL A 84 -6.18 -11.93 6.79
C VAL A 84 -5.27 -11.93 5.55
N THR A 85 -5.16 -13.08 4.88
CA THR A 85 -4.31 -13.23 3.69
C THR A 85 -4.84 -12.41 2.52
N VAL A 86 -6.16 -12.44 2.27
CA VAL A 86 -6.81 -11.62 1.24
C VAL A 86 -6.57 -10.14 1.51
N SER A 87 -6.74 -9.69 2.75
CA SER A 87 -6.52 -8.30 3.14
C SER A 87 -5.07 -7.83 2.97
N ILE A 88 -4.10 -8.66 3.36
CA ILE A 88 -2.68 -8.39 3.13
C ILE A 88 -2.40 -8.30 1.62
N ALA A 89 -2.93 -9.23 0.82
CA ALA A 89 -2.76 -9.22 -0.63
C ALA A 89 -3.36 -7.96 -1.27
N THR A 90 -4.53 -7.50 -0.81
CA THR A 90 -5.13 -6.24 -1.25
C THR A 90 -4.24 -5.05 -0.90
N GLY A 91 -3.71 -4.97 0.32
CA GLY A 91 -2.79 -3.90 0.74
C GLY A 91 -1.50 -3.87 -0.09
N LEU A 92 -0.95 -5.05 -0.41
CA LEU A 92 0.20 -5.19 -1.31
C LEU A 92 -0.14 -4.74 -2.74
N LEU A 93 -1.29 -5.14 -3.27
CA LEU A 93 -1.74 -4.74 -4.61
C LEU A 93 -1.87 -3.21 -4.71
N ILE A 94 -2.48 -2.57 -3.72
CA ILE A 94 -2.59 -1.11 -3.66
C ILE A 94 -1.20 -0.48 -3.61
N SER A 95 -0.28 -1.04 -2.80
CA SER A 95 1.10 -0.55 -2.70
C SER A 95 1.85 -0.64 -4.04
N VAL A 96 1.63 -1.72 -4.81
CA VAL A 96 2.19 -1.86 -6.17
C VAL A 96 1.63 -0.81 -7.12
N ILE A 97 0.31 -0.55 -7.08
CA ILE A 97 -0.33 0.49 -7.90
C ILE A 97 0.24 1.88 -7.57
N VAL A 98 0.33 2.19 -6.27
CA VAL A 98 0.91 3.43 -5.75
C VAL A 98 2.37 3.59 -6.17
N GLY A 99 3.17 2.52 -6.07
CA GLY A 99 4.54 2.49 -6.59
C GLY A 99 4.61 2.67 -8.11
N GLY A 100 3.66 2.12 -8.86
CA GLY A 100 3.50 2.34 -10.29
C GLY A 100 3.29 3.82 -10.63
N PHE A 101 2.42 4.51 -9.88
CA PHE A 101 2.21 5.96 -10.02
C PHE A 101 3.47 6.76 -9.68
N TYR A 102 4.23 6.36 -8.66
CA TYR A 102 5.53 6.97 -8.37
C TYR A 102 6.48 6.86 -9.56
N VAL A 103 6.65 5.65 -10.10
CA VAL A 103 7.57 5.41 -11.22
C VAL A 103 7.11 6.17 -12.46
N ALA A 104 5.82 6.14 -12.80
CA ALA A 104 5.28 6.90 -13.92
C ALA A 104 5.47 8.42 -13.72
N GLY A 105 5.06 8.96 -12.57
CA GLY A 105 5.14 10.39 -12.28
C GLY A 105 6.58 10.91 -12.23
N THR A 106 7.52 10.11 -11.72
CA THR A 106 8.94 10.52 -11.67
C THR A 106 9.69 10.33 -12.98
N ARG A 107 9.20 9.50 -13.91
CA ARG A 107 9.78 9.38 -15.27
C ARG A 107 9.55 10.64 -16.12
N TYR A 108 8.44 11.33 -15.90
CA TYR A 108 8.10 12.56 -16.64
C TYR A 108 8.47 13.84 -15.88
N ALA A 109 8.95 13.72 -14.64
CA ALA A 109 9.42 14.86 -13.87
C ALA A 109 10.80 15.29 -14.37
N THR A 110 10.86 16.40 -15.11
CA THR A 110 12.12 17.05 -15.50
C THR A 110 12.93 17.37 -14.23
N PRO A 111 14.23 17.02 -14.17
CA PRO A 111 15.11 17.48 -13.10
C PRO A 111 15.08 19.01 -13.07
N GLN A 112 14.75 19.60 -11.91
CA GLN A 112 14.94 21.04 -11.74
C GLN A 112 16.45 21.28 -11.67
N MET A 113 17.01 21.81 -12.75
CA MET A 113 18.35 22.40 -12.74
C MET A 113 18.30 23.62 -11.82
N THR A 114 18.86 23.47 -10.62
CA THR A 114 19.33 24.59 -9.81
C THR A 114 20.81 24.77 -10.05
#